data_AF-A0A6F9AXE7-F1
#
_entry.id   AF-A0A6F9AXE7-F1
#
_cell.length_a   1.000
_cell.length_b   1.000
_cell.length_c   1.000
_cell.angle_alpha   90.00
_cell.angle_beta   90.00
_cell.angle_gamma   90.00
#
_symmetry.space_group_name_H-M   'P 1'
#
loop_
_entity.id
_entity.type
_entity.pdbx_description
1 polymer ?
#
loop_
_entity_poly.entity_id
_entity_poly.type
_entity_poly.pdbx_seq_one_letter_code
_entity_poly.pdbx_strand_id
1 'polypeptide(L)'
;ADKFHMYVNYCKNKPDSSQLILEHAGSFFDEIQQRHGLANSISSYLIKPELLTCCEEGKGEIKDGLEVMLSVPKRANDAMHVAMLEGFDENLDVQGELFIQDTFQVWDPKSLIRKGRDRHLFLFEISLVFSKEIKDSAGRTKYAFKNKLLASSIEAKQEWIKNIRE
;
A
#
# COMPACT_ATOMS: atom_id res chain seq x y z
N ALA A 1 6.41 23.30 -4.64
CA ALA A 1 6.98 22.17 -5.38
C ALA A 1 8.35 21.77 -4.81
N ASP A 2 9.26 22.71 -4.58
CA ASP A 2 10.66 22.41 -4.18
C ASP A 2 10.85 21.67 -2.85
N LYS A 3 9.97 21.90 -1.86
CA LYS A 3 10.06 21.24 -0.54
C LYS A 3 9.85 19.72 -0.58
N PHE A 4 9.09 19.20 -1.55
CA PHE A 4 8.83 17.76 -1.68
C PHE A 4 9.98 17.02 -2.39
N HIS A 5 10.78 17.73 -3.18
CA HIS A 5 11.93 17.15 -3.88
C HIS A 5 13.00 16.64 -2.89
N MET A 6 13.12 17.30 -1.73
CA MET A 6 13.99 16.87 -0.64
C MET A 6 13.62 15.47 -0.12
N TYR A 7 12.32 15.16 -0.01
CA TYR A 7 11.85 13.84 0.43
C TYR A 7 12.08 12.77 -0.64
N VAL A 8 11.97 13.12 -1.92
CA VAL A 8 12.32 12.20 -3.01
C VAL A 8 13.80 11.82 -2.92
N ASN A 9 14.68 12.78 -2.70
CA ASN A 9 16.12 12.52 -2.56
C ASN A 9 16.44 11.75 -1.27
N TYR A 10 15.73 12.04 -0.17
CA TYR A 10 15.84 11.29 1.07
C TYR A 10 15.45 9.80 0.88
N CYS A 11 14.30 9.53 0.27
CA CYS A 11 13.83 8.17 0.01
C CYS A 11 14.77 7.42 -0.93
N LYS A 12 15.29 8.09 -1.97
CA LYS A 12 16.30 7.51 -2.87
C LYS A 12 17.59 7.11 -2.13
N ASN A 13 18.02 7.90 -1.15
CA ASN A 13 19.25 7.66 -0.39
C ASN A 13 19.07 6.71 0.81
N LYS A 14 17.83 6.41 1.21
CA LYS A 14 17.54 5.53 2.36
C LYS A 14 18.17 4.13 2.28
N PRO A 15 18.14 3.39 1.14
CA PRO A 15 18.83 2.10 1.06
C PRO A 15 20.33 2.22 1.31
N ASP A 16 20.99 3.18 0.65
CA ASP A 16 22.43 3.41 0.76
C ASP A 16 22.84 3.81 2.19
N SER A 17 22.07 4.70 2.82
CA SER A 17 22.27 5.08 4.23
C SER A 17 22.13 3.89 5.17
N SER A 18 21.16 2.99 4.91
CA SER A 18 20.94 1.82 5.75
C SER A 18 22.07 0.80 5.61
N GLN A 19 22.57 0.62 4.38
CA GLN A 19 23.70 -0.25 4.08
C GLN A 19 25.00 0.28 4.72
N LEU A 20 25.26 1.59 4.62
CA LEU A 20 26.45 2.20 5.23
C LEU A 20 26.45 2.01 6.75
N ILE A 21 25.30 2.19 7.40
CA ILE A 21 25.17 1.97 8.85
C ILE A 21 25.45 0.50 9.19
N LEU A 22 24.86 -0.43 8.43
CA LEU A 22 25.04 -1.86 8.67
C LEU A 22 26.50 -2.30 8.51
N GLU A 23 27.19 -1.79 7.49
CA GLU A 23 28.54 -2.23 7.14
C GLU A 23 29.63 -1.54 7.95
N HIS A 24 29.43 -0.27 8.33
CA HIS A 24 30.52 0.58 8.83
C HIS A 24 30.29 1.19 10.20
N ALA A 25 29.05 1.29 10.70
CA ALA A 25 28.80 2.03 11.93
C ALA A 25 29.21 1.26 13.20
N GLY A 26 29.25 -0.08 13.17
CA GLY A 26 29.52 -0.89 14.35
C GLY A 26 28.58 -0.52 15.52
N SER A 27 29.14 -0.30 16.71
CA SER A 27 28.41 0.13 17.91
C SER A 27 28.26 1.65 18.05
N PHE A 28 28.77 2.45 17.11
CA PHE A 28 28.90 3.91 17.28
C PHE A 28 27.58 4.60 17.65
N PHE A 29 26.50 4.29 16.93
CA PHE A 29 25.20 4.91 17.19
C PHE A 29 24.50 4.36 18.44
N ASP A 30 24.76 3.11 18.80
CA ASP A 30 24.23 2.49 20.02
C ASP A 30 24.87 3.13 21.26
N GLU A 31 26.18 3.40 21.20
CA GLU A 31 26.91 4.10 22.27
C GLU A 31 26.42 5.54 22.46
N ILE A 32 26.11 6.25 21.37
CA ILE A 32 25.49 7.58 21.42
C ILE A 32 24.09 7.50 22.04
N GLN A 33 23.29 6.52 21.62
CA GLN A 33 21.95 6.31 22.14
C GLN A 33 21.98 6.11 23.66
N GLN A 34 22.88 5.25 24.15
CA GLN A 34 23.03 5.00 25.58
C GLN A 34 23.56 6.21 26.34
N ARG A 35 24.61 6.86 25.82
CA ARG A 35 25.25 8.03 26.47
C ARG A 35 24.27 9.18 26.68
N HIS A 36 23.35 9.36 25.74
CA HIS A 36 22.36 10.44 25.78
C HIS A 36 20.97 9.99 26.23
N GLY A 37 20.80 8.71 26.61
CA GLY A 37 19.51 8.17 27.07
C GLY A 37 18.39 8.29 26.04
N LEU A 38 18.72 8.17 24.74
CA LEU A 38 17.73 8.33 23.67
C LEU A 38 16.82 7.10 23.59
N ALA A 39 15.51 7.35 23.49
CA ALA A 39 14.50 6.28 23.49
C ALA A 39 14.54 5.41 22.22
N ASN A 40 15.01 5.95 21.09
CA ASN A 40 14.99 5.27 19.80
C ASN A 40 16.39 5.14 19.21
N SER A 41 16.61 4.09 18.41
CA SER A 41 17.83 3.92 17.64
C SER A 41 17.89 4.88 16.44
N ILE A 42 19.09 5.07 15.89
CA ILE A 42 19.28 5.89 14.68
C ILE A 42 18.41 5.40 13.52
N SER A 43 18.25 4.08 13.35
CA SER A 43 17.44 3.49 12.29
C SER A 43 15.97 3.89 12.41
N SER A 44 15.43 3.98 13.63
CA SER A 44 14.05 4.42 13.87
C SER A 44 13.83 5.88 13.46
N TYR A 45 14.80 6.76 13.72
CA TYR A 45 14.75 8.15 13.26
C TYR A 45 14.88 8.27 11.73
N LEU A 46 15.61 7.36 11.09
CA LEU A 46 15.78 7.36 9.63
C LEU A 46 14.58 6.75 8.87
N ILE A 47 13.71 6.00 9.54
CA ILE A 47 12.48 5.44 8.95
C ILE A 47 11.31 6.44 9.05
N LYS A 48 11.35 7.31 10.06
CA LYS A 48 10.35 8.34 10.28
C LYS A 48 10.89 9.65 9.69
N PRO A 49 10.59 10.02 8.43
CA PRO A 49 10.83 11.39 8.02
C PRO A 49 10.14 12.28 9.05
N GLU A 50 10.90 13.18 9.68
CA GLU A 50 10.48 14.07 10.75
C GLU A 50 9.43 15.10 10.26
N LEU A 51 8.27 14.62 9.82
CA LEU A 51 7.08 15.45 9.65
C LEU A 51 6.41 15.75 11.00
N LEU A 52 6.76 15.02 12.06
CA LEU A 52 6.14 15.13 13.39
C LEU A 52 6.92 16.01 14.38
N THR A 53 8.24 16.19 14.23
CA THR A 53 9.07 16.91 15.21
C THR A 53 9.38 18.36 14.83
N CYS A 54 9.07 18.80 13.60
CA CYS A 54 9.37 20.17 13.16
C CYS A 54 8.26 21.21 13.35
N CYS A 55 7.05 20.87 13.82
CA CYS A 55 5.94 21.83 13.67
C CYS A 55 4.96 21.85 14.84
N GLU A 56 4.74 23.06 15.36
CA GLU A 56 3.90 23.43 16.48
C GLU A 56 2.47 22.86 16.39
N GLU A 57 1.91 22.47 17.54
CA GLU A 57 0.52 22.04 17.69
C GLU A 57 -0.44 23.15 17.21
N GLY A 58 -1.30 22.86 16.23
CA GLY A 58 -2.47 23.69 15.94
C GLY A 58 -2.79 24.08 14.50
N LYS A 59 -2.06 23.60 13.48
CA LYS A 59 -2.42 23.85 12.06
C LYS A 59 -2.89 22.58 11.35
N GLY A 60 -4.16 22.56 10.93
CA GLY A 60 -4.78 21.46 10.18
C GLY A 60 -4.03 21.08 8.88
N GLU A 61 -3.24 22.00 8.35
CA GLU A 61 -2.36 21.81 7.18
C GLU A 61 -1.36 20.65 7.34
N ILE A 62 -0.97 20.32 8.59
CA ILE A 62 -0.02 19.23 8.87
C ILE A 62 -0.70 17.86 8.78
N LYS A 63 -1.97 17.76 9.20
CA LYS A 63 -2.74 16.52 9.07
C LYS A 63 -2.94 16.19 7.59
N ASP A 64 -3.30 17.19 6.79
CA ASP A 64 -3.50 17.05 5.35
C ASP A 64 -2.16 16.73 4.66
N GLY A 65 -1.08 17.40 5.06
CA GLY A 65 0.27 17.11 4.56
C GLY A 65 0.75 15.69 4.91
N LEU A 66 0.48 15.22 6.13
CA LEU A 66 0.77 13.86 6.57
C LEU A 66 -0.05 12.83 5.79
N GLU A 67 -1.35 13.08 5.60
CA GLU A 67 -2.24 12.22 4.81
C GLU A 67 -1.73 12.09 3.37
N VAL A 68 -1.31 13.21 2.75
CA VAL A 68 -0.67 13.19 1.43
C VAL A 68 0.63 12.37 1.46
N MET A 69 1.50 12.54 2.44
CA MET A 69 2.76 11.79 2.53
C MET A 69 2.54 10.30 2.77
N LEU A 70 1.55 9.91 3.57
CA LEU A 70 1.17 8.50 3.77
C LEU A 70 0.51 7.90 2.51
N SER A 71 -0.23 8.71 1.75
CA SER A 71 -0.89 8.28 0.52
C SER A 71 0.10 7.95 -0.61
N VAL A 72 1.30 8.54 -0.63
CA VAL A 72 2.24 8.38 -1.75
C VAL A 72 2.82 6.96 -1.80
N PRO A 73 3.42 6.41 -0.72
CA PRO A 73 3.87 5.02 -0.70
C PRO A 73 2.74 4.03 -0.95
N LYS A 74 1.56 4.31 -0.38
CA LYS A 74 0.36 3.47 -0.57
C LYS A 74 -0.06 3.44 -2.04
N ARG A 75 -0.20 4.60 -2.70
CA ARG A 75 -0.53 4.70 -4.13
C ARG A 75 0.51 4.04 -5.03
N ALA A 76 1.80 4.15 -4.68
CA ALA A 76 2.86 3.46 -5.41
C ALA A 76 2.74 1.93 -5.28
N ASN A 77 2.51 1.43 -4.07
CA ASN A 77 2.26 0.00 -3.83
C ASN A 77 1.03 -0.48 -4.60
N ASP A 78 -0.07 0.25 -4.50
CA ASP A 78 -1.33 -0.04 -5.20
C ASP A 78 -1.13 -0.11 -6.72
N ALA A 79 -0.42 0.85 -7.31
CA ALA A 79 -0.09 0.85 -8.74
C ALA A 79 0.77 -0.37 -9.13
N MET A 80 1.70 -0.80 -8.28
CA MET A 80 2.49 -2.02 -8.52
C MET A 80 1.59 -3.26 -8.54
N HIS A 81 0.65 -3.40 -7.61
CA HIS A 81 -0.29 -4.52 -7.60
C HIS A 81 -1.23 -4.50 -8.82
N VAL A 82 -1.73 -3.33 -9.20
CA VAL A 82 -2.57 -3.17 -10.40
C VAL A 82 -1.81 -3.57 -11.67
N ALA A 83 -0.52 -3.23 -11.78
CA ALA A 83 0.32 -3.62 -12.91
C ALA A 83 0.53 -5.14 -13.02
N MET A 84 0.27 -5.90 -11.95
CA MET A 84 0.35 -7.37 -11.95
C MET A 84 -0.98 -8.04 -12.32
N LEU A 85 -2.05 -7.26 -12.59
CA LEU A 85 -3.35 -7.77 -13.03
C LEU A 85 -3.32 -8.17 -14.51
N GLU A 86 -3.64 -9.42 -14.79
CA GLU A 86 -3.67 -10.01 -16.14
C GLU A 86 -5.08 -10.49 -16.50
N GLY A 87 -5.41 -10.42 -17.81
CA GLY A 87 -6.69 -10.88 -18.35
C GLY A 87 -7.88 -9.97 -18.05
N PHE A 88 -7.62 -8.71 -17.67
CA PHE A 88 -8.63 -7.67 -17.62
C PHE A 88 -8.68 -6.96 -18.98
N ASP A 89 -9.68 -7.29 -19.79
CA ASP A 89 -9.76 -6.87 -21.20
C ASP A 89 -10.21 -5.42 -21.40
N GLU A 90 -10.61 -4.75 -20.32
CA GLU A 90 -11.02 -3.34 -20.35
C GLU A 90 -9.86 -2.41 -20.00
N ASN A 91 -9.97 -1.14 -20.42
CA ASN A 91 -9.01 -0.14 -20.00
C ASN A 91 -9.13 0.10 -18.47
N LEU A 92 -8.03 -0.04 -17.74
CA LEU A 92 -7.98 0.25 -16.31
C LEU A 92 -8.15 1.74 -16.03
N ASP A 93 -7.72 2.62 -16.94
CA ASP A 93 -7.85 4.07 -16.79
C ASP A 93 -9.31 4.52 -16.71
N VAL A 94 -10.23 3.76 -17.35
CA VAL A 94 -11.66 4.09 -17.27
C VAL A 94 -12.29 3.66 -15.95
N GLN A 95 -11.60 2.86 -15.13
CA GLN A 95 -12.14 2.40 -13.84
C GLN A 95 -12.10 3.47 -12.74
N GLY A 96 -11.38 4.58 -12.97
CA GLY A 96 -11.19 5.65 -11.99
C GLY A 96 -10.11 5.31 -10.97
N GLU A 97 -10.08 6.06 -9.86
CA GLU A 97 -9.05 5.89 -8.81
C GLU A 97 -9.21 4.54 -8.10
N LEU A 98 -8.09 3.88 -7.79
CA LEU A 98 -8.08 2.72 -6.89
C LEU A 98 -8.13 3.20 -5.43
N PHE A 99 -9.19 2.84 -4.71
CA PHE A 99 -9.33 3.16 -3.30
C PHE A 99 -8.60 2.18 -2.38
N ILE A 100 -8.69 0.88 -2.65
CA ILE A 100 -8.02 -0.16 -1.83
C ILE A 100 -7.83 -1.44 -2.64
N GLN A 101 -6.77 -2.17 -2.32
CA GLN A 101 -6.60 -3.57 -2.70
C GLN A 101 -6.22 -4.40 -1.49
N ASP A 102 -6.77 -5.61 -1.41
CA ASP A 102 -6.39 -6.59 -0.40
C ASP A 102 -6.90 -8.00 -0.77
N THR A 103 -6.47 -9.01 -0.02
CA THR A 103 -6.89 -10.40 -0.19
C THR A 103 -8.01 -10.76 0.78
N PHE A 104 -9.12 -11.26 0.22
CA PHE A 104 -10.29 -11.68 0.98
C PHE A 104 -10.70 -13.11 0.63
N GLN A 105 -11.38 -13.76 1.58
CA GLN A 105 -12.05 -15.02 1.31
C GLN A 105 -13.42 -14.75 0.71
N VAL A 106 -13.57 -15.03 -0.59
CA VAL A 106 -14.81 -14.76 -1.33
C VAL A 106 -15.64 -16.03 -1.46
N TRP A 107 -16.92 -15.91 -1.10
CA TRP A 107 -17.90 -17.00 -1.17
C TRP A 107 -18.88 -16.72 -2.30
N ASP A 108 -18.86 -17.55 -3.35
CA ASP A 108 -19.80 -17.42 -4.46
C ASP A 108 -21.09 -18.21 -4.13
N PRO A 109 -22.23 -17.52 -3.89
CA PRO A 109 -23.49 -18.17 -3.56
C PRO A 109 -24.06 -19.01 -4.71
N LYS A 110 -23.60 -18.79 -5.95
CA LYS A 110 -23.99 -19.58 -7.13
C LYS A 110 -23.13 -20.83 -7.30
N SER A 111 -22.07 -20.99 -6.52
CA SER A 111 -21.25 -22.19 -6.57
C SER A 111 -21.96 -23.36 -5.90
N LEU A 112 -22.02 -24.51 -6.59
CA LEU A 112 -22.54 -25.77 -6.04
C LEU A 112 -21.81 -26.18 -4.76
N ILE A 113 -20.55 -25.76 -4.62
CA ILE A 113 -19.73 -26.00 -3.44
C ILE A 113 -19.63 -24.68 -2.66
N ARG A 114 -20.27 -24.61 -1.49
CA ARG A 114 -20.06 -23.52 -0.53
C ARG A 114 -18.65 -23.63 0.06
N LYS A 115 -17.66 -23.13 -0.68
CA LYS A 115 -16.26 -23.03 -0.24
C LYS A 115 -15.74 -21.64 -0.55
N GLY A 116 -15.25 -20.96 0.48
CA GLY A 116 -14.54 -19.70 0.35
C GLY A 116 -13.28 -19.87 -0.49
N ARG A 117 -13.03 -18.93 -1.39
CA ARG A 117 -11.84 -18.91 -2.25
C ARG A 117 -11.11 -17.60 -2.04
N ASP A 118 -9.79 -17.68 -1.88
CA ASP A 118 -8.97 -16.48 -1.77
C ASP A 118 -9.03 -15.70 -3.09
N ARG A 119 -9.34 -14.42 -2.97
CA ARG A 119 -9.38 -13.46 -4.06
C ARG A 119 -8.66 -12.20 -3.64
N HIS A 120 -7.77 -11.74 -4.50
CA HIS A 120 -7.20 -10.41 -4.37
C HIS A 120 -8.15 -9.44 -5.07
N LEU A 121 -8.67 -8.48 -4.32
CA LEU A 121 -9.69 -7.56 -4.75
C LEU A 121 -9.09 -6.19 -5.03
N PHE A 122 -9.53 -5.55 -6.10
CA PHE A 122 -9.20 -4.17 -6.42
C PHE A 122 -10.48 -3.35 -6.43
N LEU A 123 -10.63 -2.44 -5.47
CA LEU A 123 -11.76 -1.53 -5.40
C LEU A 123 -11.39 -0.22 -6.11
N PHE A 124 -11.91 -0.06 -7.32
CA PHE A 124 -11.87 1.18 -8.09
C PHE A 124 -13.12 2.03 -7.83
N GLU A 125 -13.07 3.30 -8.25
CA GLU A 125 -14.19 4.23 -8.16
C GLU A 125 -15.48 3.68 -8.81
N ILE A 126 -15.36 3.06 -9.99
CA ILE A 126 -16.54 2.57 -10.73
C ILE A 126 -16.74 1.06 -10.62
N SER A 127 -15.81 0.31 -10.03
CA SER A 127 -15.91 -1.16 -10.02
C SER A 127 -15.11 -1.85 -8.92
N LEU A 128 -15.56 -3.05 -8.57
CA LEU A 128 -14.82 -4.01 -7.76
C LEU A 128 -14.37 -5.15 -8.65
N VAL A 129 -13.05 -5.31 -8.78
CA VAL A 129 -12.42 -6.36 -9.58
C VAL A 129 -11.95 -7.50 -8.69
N PHE A 130 -12.35 -8.71 -9.03
CA PHE A 130 -11.97 -9.95 -8.36
C PHE A 130 -10.87 -10.63 -9.17
N SER A 131 -9.77 -10.96 -8.51
CA SER A 131 -8.66 -11.69 -9.14
C SER A 131 -8.20 -12.86 -8.27
N LYS A 132 -7.47 -13.80 -8.86
CA LYS A 132 -6.81 -14.89 -8.15
C LYS A 132 -5.30 -14.64 -8.20
N GLU A 133 -4.65 -14.65 -7.03
CA GLU A 133 -3.19 -14.64 -6.97
C GLU A 133 -2.61 -15.95 -7.54
N ILE A 134 -1.63 -15.82 -8.42
CA ILE A 134 -0.90 -16.92 -9.05
C ILE A 134 0.59 -16.57 -8.97
N LYS A 135 1.44 -17.57 -8.71
CA LYS A 135 2.89 -17.44 -8.86
C LYS A 135 3.30 -18.04 -10.19
N ASP A 136 4.09 -17.30 -10.96
CA ASP A 136 4.69 -17.83 -12.18
C ASP A 136 5.84 -18.82 -11.87
N SER A 137 6.44 -19.40 -12.92
CA SER A 137 7.55 -20.36 -12.78
C SER A 137 8.79 -19.77 -12.12
N ALA A 138 8.95 -18.44 -12.10
CA ALA A 138 10.02 -17.72 -11.42
C ALA A 138 9.62 -17.30 -9.98
N GLY A 139 8.43 -17.68 -9.51
CA GLY A 139 7.92 -17.34 -8.18
C GLY A 139 7.35 -15.93 -8.06
N ARG A 140 7.22 -15.19 -9.18
CA ARG A 140 6.68 -13.82 -9.19
C ARG A 140 5.16 -13.86 -9.12
N THR A 141 4.60 -12.97 -8.30
CA THR A 141 3.15 -12.84 -8.12
C THR A 141 2.50 -12.18 -9.33
N LYS A 142 1.35 -12.71 -9.72
CA LYS A 142 0.43 -12.19 -10.75
C LYS A 142 -1.00 -12.33 -10.26
N TYR A 143 -1.88 -11.47 -10.75
CA TYR A 143 -3.31 -11.51 -10.44
C TYR A 143 -4.10 -11.86 -11.68
N ALA A 144 -4.65 -13.07 -11.75
CA ALA A 144 -5.50 -13.47 -12.88
C ALA A 144 -6.93 -13.01 -12.64
N PHE A 145 -7.46 -12.18 -13.53
CA PHE A 145 -8.85 -11.71 -13.51
C PHE A 145 -9.85 -12.86 -13.38
N LYS A 146 -10.94 -12.60 -12.63
CA LYS A 146 -12.05 -13.55 -12.44
C LYS A 146 -13.42 -12.94 -12.67
N ASN A 147 -13.67 -11.77 -12.12
CA ASN A 147 -14.97 -11.12 -12.22
C ASN A 147 -14.87 -9.62 -11.95
N LYS A 148 -15.86 -8.86 -12.40
CA LYS A 148 -16.01 -7.44 -12.11
C LYS A 148 -17.44 -7.15 -11.70
N LEU A 149 -17.62 -6.29 -10.70
CA LEU A 149 -18.93 -5.74 -10.34
C LEU A 149 -18.87 -4.21 -10.43
N LEU A 150 -19.88 -3.57 -11.02
CA LEU A 150 -19.92 -2.11 -11.14
C LEU A 150 -20.37 -1.46 -9.82
N ALA A 151 -19.83 -0.29 -9.51
CA ALA A 151 -20.17 0.51 -8.34
C ALA A 151 -21.50 1.28 -8.50
N SER A 152 -22.11 1.23 -9.69
CA SER A 152 -23.20 2.10 -10.14
C SER A 152 -24.56 1.85 -9.48
N SER A 153 -24.72 0.85 -8.60
CA SER A 153 -25.96 0.70 -7.83
C SER A 153 -25.73 0.26 -6.38
N ILE A 154 -26.65 0.66 -5.49
CA ILE A 154 -26.65 0.27 -4.08
C ILE A 154 -26.82 -1.24 -3.95
N GLU A 155 -27.58 -1.86 -4.84
CA GLU A 155 -27.75 -3.32 -4.93
C GLU A 155 -26.42 -4.00 -5.27
N ALA A 156 -25.63 -3.41 -6.18
CA ALA A 156 -24.29 -3.93 -6.49
C ALA A 156 -23.36 -3.83 -5.27
N LYS A 157 -23.42 -2.73 -4.50
CA LYS A 157 -22.64 -2.56 -3.26
C LYS A 157 -23.07 -3.54 -2.15
N GLN A 158 -24.37 -3.84 -2.02
CA GLN A 158 -24.85 -4.89 -1.10
C GLN A 158 -24.40 -6.29 -1.53
N GLU A 159 -24.35 -6.54 -2.83
CA GLU A 159 -23.81 -7.79 -3.39
C GLU A 159 -22.30 -7.93 -3.11
N TRP A 160 -21.54 -6.82 -3.07
CA TRP A 160 -20.13 -6.84 -2.66
C TRP A 160 -19.98 -7.35 -1.23
N ILE A 161 -20.75 -6.81 -0.29
CA ILE A 161 -20.73 -7.19 1.13
C ILE A 161 -21.16 -8.65 1.33
N LYS A 162 -22.12 -9.16 0.56
CA LYS A 162 -22.51 -10.59 0.67
C LYS A 162 -21.40 -11.56 0.27
N ASN A 163 -20.57 -11.16 -0.69
CA ASN A 163 -19.54 -12.01 -1.27
C ASN A 163 -18.20 -11.90 -0.53
N ILE A 164 -17.98 -10.83 0.25
CA ILE A 164 -16.76 -10.57 1.03
C ILE A 164 -17.07 -10.84 2.51
N ARG A 165 -16.31 -11.74 3.14
CA ARG A 165 -16.30 -11.89 4.61
C ARG A 165 -14.86 -11.73 5.09
N GLU A 166 -14.70 -11.02 6.21
CA GLU A 166 -13.47 -10.99 7.00
C GLU A 166 -13.24 -12.33 7.71
#